data_AF-A0A950ZL22-F1
#
_entry.id   AF-A0A950ZL22-F1
#
_cell.length_a   1.000
_cell.length_b   1.000
_cell.length_c   1.000
_cell.angle_alpha   90.00
_cell.angle_beta   90.00
_cell.angle_gamma   90.00
#
_symmetry.space_group_name_H-M   'P 1'
#
loop_
_entity.id
_entity.type
_entity.pdbx_description
1 polymer ?
#
loop_
_entity_poly.entity_id
_entity_poly.type
_entity_poly.pdbx_seq_one_letter_code
_entity_poly.pdbx_strand_id
1 'polypeptide(L)'
;MAGTHLIGLLLGVEEDWPGAFESLLRRLDPAITVDGETHRFATERVTIEPFNLRAVPRYSLVIDRLAWWYDMPREWLKNVTLMNPVHLLNNPFTFEA
;
A
#
# COMPACT_ATOMS: atom_id res chain seq x y z
N MET A 1 12.37 11.94 14.08
CA MET A 1 13.48 11.32 13.32
C MET A 1 12.97 11.19 11.90
N ALA A 2 13.59 11.82 10.90
CA ALA A 2 13.07 11.81 9.52
C ALA A 2 12.58 10.41 9.08
N GLY A 3 11.26 10.20 9.12
CA GLY A 3 10.65 8.91 8.83
C GLY A 3 10.50 8.70 7.33
N THR A 4 11.00 7.58 6.82
CA THR A 4 10.65 7.10 5.49
C THR A 4 9.38 6.26 5.59
N HIS A 5 8.32 6.69 4.91
CA HIS A 5 7.06 5.97 4.80
C HIS A 5 7.05 5.06 3.59
N LEU A 6 6.71 3.80 3.79
CA LEU A 6 6.62 2.83 2.71
C LEU A 6 5.18 2.74 2.18
N ILE A 7 5.04 2.92 0.86
CA ILE A 7 3.79 2.81 0.13
C ILE A 7 3.77 1.44 -0.56
N GLY A 8 2.83 0.58 -0.19
CA GLY A 8 2.59 -0.70 -0.85
C GLY A 8 1.86 -0.52 -2.18
N LEU A 9 2.33 -1.18 -3.23
CA LEU A 9 1.66 -1.24 -4.54
C LEU A 9 1.02 -2.63 -4.73
N LEU A 10 -0.30 -2.72 -4.62
CA LEU A 10 -1.09 -3.94 -4.82
C LEU A 10 -1.92 -3.81 -6.10
N LEU A 11 -1.25 -3.89 -7.25
CA LEU A 11 -1.81 -3.51 -8.56
C LEU A 11 -2.04 -4.72 -9.50
N GLY A 12 -2.14 -5.92 -8.93
CA GLY A 12 -2.29 -7.18 -9.68
C GLY A 12 -0.96 -7.66 -10.28
N VAL A 13 -1.04 -8.41 -11.38
CA VAL A 13 0.11 -9.00 -12.09
C VAL A 13 0.68 -8.07 -13.18
N GLU A 14 0.29 -6.80 -13.16
CA GLU A 14 0.69 -5.82 -14.14
C GLU A 14 2.05 -5.19 -13.80
N GLU A 15 2.85 -4.92 -14.83
CA GLU A 15 4.18 -4.29 -14.68
C GLU A 15 4.15 -2.78 -14.94
N ASP A 16 3.22 -2.32 -15.77
CA ASP A 16 3.14 -0.93 -16.24
C ASP A 16 2.76 0.03 -15.11
N TRP A 17 1.70 -0.26 -14.35
CA TRP A 17 1.25 0.62 -13.27
C TRP A 17 2.24 0.70 -12.10
N PRO A 18 2.77 -0.41 -11.55
CA PRO A 18 3.81 -0.32 -10.52
C PRO A 18 5.02 0.46 -11.00
N GLY A 19 5.52 0.17 -12.21
CA GLY A 19 6.65 0.88 -12.79
C GLY A 19 6.40 2.38 -12.98
N ALA A 20 5.18 2.76 -13.36
CA ALA A 20 4.78 4.16 -13.46
C ALA A 20 4.81 4.86 -12.09
N PHE A 21 4.22 4.28 -11.05
CA PHE A 21 4.24 4.87 -9.70
C PHE A 21 5.66 4.94 -9.12
N GLU A 22 6.46 3.90 -9.29
CA GLU A 22 7.89 3.88 -8.89
C GLU A 22 8.69 4.99 -9.58
N SER A 23 8.46 5.20 -10.87
CA SER A 23 9.10 6.26 -11.66
C SER A 23 8.64 7.65 -11.23
N LEU A 24 7.33 7.84 -11.03
CA LEU A 24 6.76 9.11 -10.59
C LEU A 24 7.26 9.51 -9.21
N LEU A 25 7.27 8.58 -8.24
CA LEU A 25 7.73 8.88 -6.89
C LEU A 25 9.21 9.28 -6.88
N ARG A 26 10.04 8.57 -7.66
CA ARG A 26 11.47 8.88 -7.79
C ARG A 26 11.72 10.24 -8.45
N ARG A 27 10.92 10.61 -9.45
CA ARG A 27 11.04 11.91 -10.14
C ARG A 27 10.54 13.06 -9.27
N LEU A 28 9.51 12.82 -8.48
CA LEU A 28 8.95 13.80 -7.56
C LEU A 28 9.86 14.02 -6.33
N ASP A 29 10.53 12.96 -5.85
CA ASP A 29 11.32 12.92 -4.60
C ASP A 29 10.69 13.75 -3.47
N PRO A 30 9.44 13.43 -3.07
CA PRO A 30 8.72 14.26 -2.12
C PRO A 30 9.42 14.25 -0.75
N ALA A 31 9.70 15.45 -0.26
CA ALA A 31 10.16 15.71 1.10
C ALA A 31 9.18 16.69 1.76
N ILE A 32 8.33 16.16 2.65
CA ILE A 32 7.26 16.94 3.29
C ILE A 32 7.64 17.18 4.74
N THR A 33 7.68 18.44 5.17
CA THR A 33 7.97 18.80 6.56
C THR A 33 6.66 19.01 7.33
N VAL A 34 6.45 18.21 8.38
CA VAL A 34 5.31 18.30 9.30
C VAL A 34 5.85 18.28 10.72
N ASP A 35 5.40 19.19 11.58
CA ASP A 35 5.82 19.29 12.99
C ASP A 35 7.35 19.30 13.21
N GLY A 36 8.10 19.88 12.26
CA GLY A 36 9.56 19.96 12.32
C GLY A 36 10.29 18.67 11.89
N GLU A 37 9.55 17.62 11.49
CA GLU A 37 10.10 16.40 10.93
C GLU A 37 9.92 16.37 9.41
N THR A 38 10.99 16.05 8.67
CA THR A 38 10.91 15.80 7.23
C THR A 38 10.59 14.33 6.98
N HIS A 39 9.48 14.10 6.30
CA HIS A 39 9.02 12.79 5.87
C HIS A 39 9.41 12.54 4.41
N ARG A 40 9.90 11.33 4.16
CA ARG A 40 10.24 10.83 2.82
C ARG A 40 9.40 9.61 2.49
N PHE A 41 9.36 9.24 1.22
CA PHE A 41 8.47 8.20 0.72
C PHE A 41 9.22 7.23 -0.18
N ALA A 42 8.88 5.94 -0.07
CA ALA A 42 9.35 4.89 -0.95
C ALA A 42 8.18 3.98 -1.34
N THR A 43 8.32 3.25 -2.46
CA THR A 43 7.34 2.25 -2.89
C THR A 43 7.90 0.83 -2.76
N GLU A 44 7.03 -0.13 -2.51
CA GLU A 44 7.34 -1.55 -2.61
C GLU A 44 6.12 -2.27 -3.19
N ARG A 45 6.34 -3.21 -4.11
CA ARG A 45 5.27 -4.05 -4.64
C ARG A 45 4.87 -5.06 -3.58
N VAL A 46 3.58 -5.13 -3.28
CA VAL A 46 3.06 -5.96 -2.18
C VAL A 46 3.17 -7.43 -2.55
N THR A 47 3.85 -8.20 -1.71
CA THR A 47 3.78 -9.67 -1.71
C THR A 47 2.84 -10.11 -0.60
N ILE A 48 1.82 -10.89 -0.95
CA ILE A 48 0.91 -11.49 0.03
C ILE A 48 1.48 -12.84 0.44
N GLU A 49 2.09 -12.88 1.62
CA GLU A 49 2.63 -14.10 2.20
C GLU A 49 1.50 -15.04 2.64
N PRO A 50 1.57 -16.36 2.34
CA PRO A 50 0.60 -17.32 2.83
C PRO A 50 0.59 -17.44 4.37
N PHE A 51 -0.60 -17.54 4.97
CA PHE A 51 -0.85 -18.12 6.30
C PHE A 51 -0.22 -17.43 7.53
N ASN A 52 -0.33 -16.10 7.67
CA ASN A 52 -0.11 -15.43 8.96
C ASN A 52 -1.13 -14.34 9.28
N LEU A 53 -2.14 -14.68 10.09
CA LEU A 53 -3.18 -13.75 10.57
C LEU A 53 -2.65 -12.64 11.51
N ARG A 54 -1.41 -12.76 11.97
CA ARG A 54 -0.73 -11.75 12.80
C ARG A 54 0.35 -11.00 12.03
N ALA A 55 0.43 -11.17 10.71
CA ALA A 55 1.37 -10.41 9.90
C ALA A 55 1.07 -8.91 10.03
N VAL A 56 2.10 -8.14 10.40
CA VAL A 56 2.03 -6.68 10.42
C VAL A 56 2.72 -6.18 9.15
N PRO A 57 1.97 -5.61 8.19
CA PRO A 57 2.57 -5.06 6.98
C PRO A 57 3.48 -3.88 7.33
N ARG A 58 4.54 -3.68 6.55
CA ARG A 58 5.50 -2.58 6.71
C ARG A 58 4.98 -1.25 6.15
N TYR A 59 3.82 -1.27 5.50
CA TYR A 59 3.27 -0.16 4.73
C TYR A 59 2.43 0.75 5.61
N SER A 60 2.58 2.06 5.47
CA SER A 60 1.67 3.04 6.08
C SER A 60 0.48 3.35 5.17
N LEU A 61 0.65 3.12 3.86
CA LEU A 61 -0.32 3.34 2.80
C LEU A 61 -0.23 2.19 1.80
N VAL A 62 -1.37 1.72 1.29
CA VAL A 62 -1.40 0.84 0.11
C VAL A 62 -2.21 1.50 -1.00
N ILE A 63 -1.62 1.56 -2.19
CA ILE A 63 -2.32 1.87 -3.44
C ILE A 63 -2.70 0.53 -4.05
N ASP A 64 -4.00 0.29 -4.13
CA ASP A 64 -4.54 -0.96 -4.63
C ASP A 64 -5.31 -0.77 -5.93
N ARG A 65 -5.39 -1.84 -6.72
CA ARG A 65 -6.46 -2.04 -7.69
C ARG A 65 -7.45 -3.05 -7.12
N LEU A 66 -8.48 -2.54 -6.46
CA LEU A 66 -9.57 -3.39 -5.96
C LEU A 66 -10.31 -4.06 -7.12
N ALA A 67 -10.14 -5.37 -7.26
CA ALA A 67 -10.78 -6.18 -8.29
C ALA A 67 -11.77 -7.15 -7.65
N TRP A 68 -13.03 -7.13 -8.09
CA TRP A 68 -14.09 -8.00 -7.56
C TRP A 68 -13.74 -9.50 -7.68
N TRP A 69 -13.02 -9.89 -8.73
CA TRP A 69 -12.65 -11.27 -9.03
C TRP A 69 -11.39 -11.76 -8.31
N TYR A 70 -10.70 -10.90 -7.54
CA TYR A 70 -9.41 -11.24 -6.93
C TYR A 70 -9.52 -11.35 -5.40
N ASP A 71 -9.95 -12.52 -4.92
CA ASP A 71 -10.34 -12.72 -3.52
C ASP A 71 -9.21 -12.54 -2.51
N MET A 72 -8.05 -13.18 -2.72
CA MET A 72 -6.96 -13.13 -1.74
C MET A 72 -6.46 -11.69 -1.49
N PRO A 73 -6.15 -10.86 -2.50
CA PRO A 73 -5.83 -9.45 -2.30
C PRO A 73 -6.93 -8.65 -1.60
N ARG A 74 -8.20 -8.91 -1.94
CA ARG A 74 -9.33 -8.24 -1.27
C ARG A 74 -9.39 -8.57 0.21
N GLU A 75 -9.32 -9.84 0.57
CA GLU A 75 -9.37 -10.25 1.98
C GLU A 75 -8.12 -9.80 2.74
N TRP A 76 -6.98 -9.73 2.07
CA TRP A 76 -5.76 -9.12 2.63
C TRP A 76 -5.96 -7.62 2.92
N LEU A 77 -6.50 -6.84 1.98
CA LEU A 77 -6.79 -5.41 2.16
C LEU A 77 -7.73 -5.15 3.34
N LYS A 78 -8.80 -5.94 3.47
CA LYS A 78 -9.72 -5.88 4.60
C LYS A 78 -9.01 -6.19 5.92
N ASN A 79 -8.18 -7.23 5.96
CA ASN A 79 -7.44 -7.59 7.16
C ASN A 79 -6.46 -6.50 7.58
N VAL A 80 -5.62 -6.02 6.66
CA VAL A 80 -4.57 -5.05 7.03
C VAL A 80 -5.14 -3.71 7.47
N THR A 81 -6.24 -3.24 6.88
CA THR A 81 -6.85 -1.97 7.28
C THR A 81 -7.59 -2.06 8.61
N LEU A 82 -8.16 -3.22 8.94
CA LEU A 82 -8.84 -3.43 10.23
C LEU A 82 -7.86 -3.68 11.38
N MET A 83 -6.78 -4.40 11.12
CA MET A 83 -5.87 -4.89 12.16
C MET A 83 -4.66 -3.98 12.40
N ASN A 84 -4.34 -3.09 11.45
CA ASN A 84 -3.12 -2.28 11.46
C ASN A 84 -3.43 -0.84 11.02
N PRO A 85 -2.58 0.15 11.37
CA PRO A 85 -2.76 1.54 10.93
C PRO A 85 -2.34 1.74 9.46
N VAL A 86 -2.88 0.93 8.56
CA VAL A 86 -2.62 1.02 7.11
C VAL A 86 -3.74 1.80 6.45
N HIS A 87 -3.39 2.93 5.83
CA HIS A 87 -4.32 3.71 5.04
C HIS A 87 -4.53 3.07 3.66
N LEU A 88 -5.77 3.07 3.17
CA LEU A 88 -6.14 2.64 1.82
C LEU A 88 -6.82 3.80 1.10
N LEU A 89 -6.52 3.97 -0.19
CA LEU A 89 -7.18 4.99 -1.02
C LEU A 89 -8.58 4.54 -1.46
N ASN A 90 -8.76 3.24 -1.68
CA ASN A 90 -10.06 2.65 -1.99
C ASN A 90 -10.65 1.99 -0.74
N ASN A 91 -11.97 2.01 -0.63
CA ASN A 91 -12.67 1.26 0.42
C ASN A 91 -12.77 -0.23 0.04
N PRO A 92 -12.11 -1.16 0.75
CA PRO A 92 -12.08 -2.57 0.39
C PRO A 92 -13.40 -3.32 0.69
N PHE A 93 -14.36 -2.67 1.35
CA PHE A 93 -15.69 -3.20 1.67
C PHE A 93 -16.75 -2.83 0.63
N THR A 94 -16.39 -2.13 -0.45
CA THR A 94 -17.35 -1.74 -1.51
C THR A 94 -17.89 -2.92 -2.33
N PHE A 95 -17.17 -4.04 -2.35
CA PHE A 95 -17.67 -5.30 -2.92
C PHE A 95 -18.27 -6.17 -1.82
N GLU A 96 -19.59 -6.30 -1.86
CA GLU A 96 -20.38 -7.21 -1.02
C GLU A 96 -20.94 -8.32 -1.93
N ALA A 97 -21.04 -9.54 -1.37
CA ALA A 97 -21.62 -10.71 -2.05
C ALA A 97 -23.11 -10.84 -1.70
#